data_AF-A0A0G0C532-F1
#
_entry.id   AF-A0A0G0C532-F1
#
_cell.length_a   1.000
_cell.length_b   1.000
_cell.length_c   1.000
_cell.angle_alpha   90.00
_cell.angle_beta   90.00
_cell.angle_gamma   90.00
#
_symmetry.space_group_name_H-M   'P 1'
#
loop_
_entity.id
_entity.type
_entity.pdbx_description
1 polymer ?
#
loop_
_entity_poly.entity_id
_entity_poly.type
_entity_poly.pdbx_seq_one_letter_code
_entity_poly.pdbx_strand_id
1 'polypeptide(L)'
;MNWFLIALLKYILTKYFKGGAIGSVIIFSSAISVILLPLIILIHPEVLQTFNPRYLLIVLTGSLYLLASLPYFYALEKDDASLTVPLFQMIPVFSFALGYLFLKETLNITQVIGGLIILISSIFISLNISEIKKMKMKWDVFGLMVLSSVLFSL
;
A
#
# COMPACT_ATOMS: atom_id res chain seq x y z
N MET A 1 7.16 7.28 -2.11
CA MET A 1 6.85 7.59 -0.71
C MET A 1 7.75 6.70 0.16
N ASN A 2 8.69 7.27 0.92
CA ASN A 2 9.70 6.46 1.59
C ASN A 2 9.09 5.76 2.82
N TRP A 3 9.06 4.42 2.87
CA TRP A 3 8.52 3.63 3.98
C TRP A 3 9.10 4.02 5.35
N PHE A 4 10.33 4.54 5.35
CA PHE A 4 10.98 5.11 6.51
C PHE A 4 10.18 6.26 7.17
N LEU A 5 9.61 7.17 6.39
CA LEU A 5 8.81 8.29 6.90
C LEU A 5 7.54 7.78 7.58
N ILE A 6 6.88 6.78 7.00
CA ILE A 6 5.66 6.18 7.54
C ILE A 6 5.97 5.45 8.87
N ALA A 7 7.07 4.70 8.91
CA ALA A 7 7.51 4.02 10.13
C ALA A 7 7.85 5.01 11.25
N LEU A 8 8.54 6.10 10.93
CA LEU A 8 8.87 7.17 11.87
C LEU A 8 7.61 7.86 12.41
N LEU A 9 6.67 8.21 11.53
CA LEU A 9 5.38 8.80 11.91
C LEU A 9 4.57 7.86 12.80
N LYS A 10 4.47 6.59 12.45
CA LYS A 10 3.81 5.57 13.28
C LYS A 10 4.47 5.51 14.66
N TYR A 11 5.80 5.47 14.72
CA TYR A 11 6.53 5.43 16.00
C TYR A 11 6.21 6.65 16.88
N ILE A 12 6.26 7.85 16.32
CA ILE A 12 5.94 9.09 17.03
C ILE A 12 4.47 9.06 17.50
N LEU A 13 3.53 8.75 16.61
CA LEU A 13 2.10 8.78 16.91
C LEU A 13 1.70 7.75 17.97
N THR A 14 2.29 6.55 17.94
CA THR A 14 2.01 5.51 18.95
C THR A 14 2.55 5.89 20.33
N LYS A 15 3.62 6.71 20.40
CA LYS A 15 4.16 7.24 21.65
C LYS A 15 3.27 8.31 22.29
N TYR A 16 2.59 9.11 21.47
CA TYR A 16 1.75 10.24 21.93
C TYR A 16 0.26 9.90 22.03
N PHE A 17 -0.27 9.01 21.18
CA PHE A 17 -1.67 8.58 21.18
C PHE A 17 -1.78 7.11 21.59
N LYS A 18 -2.31 6.85 22.80
CA LYS A 18 -2.48 5.51 23.38
C LYS A 18 -3.60 4.66 22.74
N GLY A 19 -4.33 5.19 21.76
CA GLY A 19 -5.34 4.48 20.99
C GLY A 19 -5.62 5.19 19.67
N GLY A 20 -5.72 4.44 18.57
CA GLY A 20 -5.99 4.99 17.24
C GLY A 20 -4.77 5.45 16.44
N ALA A 21 -3.58 4.90 16.72
CA ALA A 21 -2.34 5.25 16.02
C ALA A 21 -2.46 5.10 14.48
N ILE A 22 -3.24 4.13 14.00
CA ILE A 22 -3.43 3.85 12.57
C ILE A 22 -4.26 4.93 11.88
N GLY A 23 -5.43 5.26 12.43
CA GLY A 23 -6.25 6.34 11.90
C GLY A 23 -5.47 7.66 11.90
N SER A 24 -4.67 7.87 12.95
CA SER A 24 -3.78 9.03 13.05
C SER A 24 -2.72 9.04 11.95
N VAL A 25 -2.03 7.92 11.67
CA VAL A 25 -1.03 7.84 10.60
C VAL A 25 -1.63 8.17 9.24
N ILE A 26 -2.84 7.68 8.96
CA ILE A 26 -3.53 7.92 7.68
C ILE A 26 -3.96 9.38 7.57
N ILE A 27 -4.54 9.96 8.63
CA ILE A 27 -4.96 11.36 8.66
C ILE A 27 -3.74 12.29 8.51
N PHE A 28 -2.64 12.02 9.20
CA PHE A 28 -1.42 12.81 9.05
C PHE A 28 -0.83 12.69 7.64
N SER A 29 -0.86 11.48 7.07
CA SER A 29 -0.35 11.23 5.71
C SER A 29 -1.18 11.92 4.64
N SER A 30 -2.51 11.96 4.78
CA SER A 30 -3.40 12.67 3.85
C SER A 30 -3.38 14.19 4.07
N ALA A 31 -3.18 14.67 5.29
CA ALA A 31 -3.07 16.10 5.59
C ALA A 31 -1.86 16.76 4.91
N ILE A 32 -0.75 16.02 4.77
CA ILE A 32 0.44 16.49 4.03
C ILE A 32 0.07 16.87 2.59
N SER A 33 -0.80 16.10 1.93
CA SER A 33 -1.27 16.41 0.57
C SER A 33 -2.04 17.73 0.50
N VAL A 34 -2.84 18.04 1.52
CA VAL A 34 -3.59 19.31 1.60
C VAL A 34 -2.65 20.50 1.82
N ILE A 35 -1.61 20.33 2.64
CA ILE A 35 -0.60 21.37 2.90
C ILE A 35 0.26 21.64 1.66
N LEU A 36 0.49 20.63 0.82
CA LEU A 36 1.24 20.76 -0.43
C LEU A 36 0.45 21.44 -1.56
N LEU A 37 -0.89 21.38 -1.55
CA LEU A 37 -1.73 21.97 -2.62
C LEU A 37 -1.45 23.46 -2.88
N PRO A 38 -1.38 24.34 -1.87
CA PRO A 38 -1.02 25.75 -2.07
C PRO A 38 0.33 25.95 -2.74
N LEU A 39 1.32 25.13 -2.40
CA LEU A 39 2.66 25.20 -3.00
C LEU A 39 2.62 24.79 -4.47
N ILE A 40 1.84 23.77 -4.81
CA ILE A 40 1.63 23.33 -6.20
C ILE A 40 0.95 24.43 -7.01
N ILE A 41 -0.07 25.09 -6.45
CA ILE A 41 -0.79 26.19 -7.12
C ILE A 41 0.14 27.39 -7.38
N LEU A 42 1.07 27.68 -6.45
CA LEU A 42 2.03 28.77 -6.60
C LEU A 42 3.03 28.51 -7.74
N ILE A 43 3.48 27.26 -7.91
CA ILE A 43 4.45 26.86 -8.93
C ILE A 43 3.77 26.63 -10.29
N HIS A 44 2.56 26.08 -10.29
CA HIS A 44 1.78 25.73 -11.48
C HIS A 44 0.33 26.24 -11.35
N PRO A 45 0.09 27.55 -11.59
CA PRO A 45 -1.25 28.14 -11.50
C PRO A 45 -2.23 27.62 -12.55
N GLU A 46 -1.70 26.96 -13.59
CA GLU A 46 -2.41 26.34 -14.71
C GLU A 46 -3.37 25.23 -14.24
N VAL A 47 -3.04 24.60 -13.09
CA VAL A 47 -3.82 23.50 -12.47
C VAL A 47 -5.25 23.93 -12.11
N LEU A 48 -5.47 25.21 -11.81
CA LEU A 48 -6.81 25.73 -11.46
C LEU A 48 -7.61 26.21 -12.69
N GLN A 49 -6.96 26.46 -13.81
CA GLN A 49 -7.58 27.16 -14.95
C GLN A 49 -8.25 26.20 -15.93
N THR A 50 -7.79 24.96 -16.02
CA THR A 50 -8.35 23.95 -16.93
C THR A 50 -8.97 22.80 -16.15
N PHE A 51 -10.29 22.84 -15.89
CA PHE A 51 -10.96 21.70 -15.26
C PHE A 51 -11.05 20.51 -16.23
N ASN A 52 -10.13 19.55 -16.08
CA ASN A 52 -10.13 18.31 -16.86
C ASN A 52 -10.79 17.18 -16.03
N PRO A 53 -11.78 16.44 -16.58
CA PRO A 53 -12.38 15.30 -15.87
C PRO A 53 -11.37 14.21 -15.47
N ARG A 54 -10.19 14.17 -16.10
CA ARG A 54 -9.08 13.29 -15.70
C ARG A 54 -8.58 13.57 -14.28
N TYR A 55 -8.73 14.80 -13.77
CA TYR A 55 -8.37 15.11 -12.38
C TYR A 55 -9.25 14.39 -11.37
N LEU A 56 -10.52 14.12 -11.71
CA LEU A 56 -11.39 13.30 -10.87
C LEU A 56 -10.85 11.87 -10.72
N LEU A 57 -10.28 11.31 -11.80
CA LEU A 57 -9.65 9.99 -11.75
C LEU A 57 -8.42 9.99 -10.83
N ILE A 58 -7.62 11.07 -10.82
CA ILE A 58 -6.46 11.20 -9.92
C ILE A 58 -6.90 11.27 -8.45
N VAL A 59 -7.95 12.04 -8.16
CA VAL A 59 -8.51 12.11 -6.80
C VAL A 59 -9.07 10.74 -6.39
N LEU A 60 -9.73 10.05 -7.30
CA LEU A 60 -10.29 8.72 -7.06
C LEU A 60 -9.18 7.69 -6.77
N THR A 61 -8.12 7.64 -7.59
CA THR A 61 -7.00 6.71 -7.37
C THR A 61 -6.26 7.01 -6.07
N GLY A 62 -6.01 8.28 -5.75
CA GLY A 62 -5.43 8.68 -4.47
C GLY A 62 -6.30 8.28 -3.27
N SER A 63 -7.62 8.41 -3.41
CA SER A 63 -8.57 7.99 -2.37
C SER A 63 -8.61 6.47 -2.21
N LEU A 64 -8.63 5.72 -3.32
CA LEU A 64 -8.53 4.26 -3.30
C LEU A 64 -7.23 3.79 -2.63
N TYR A 65 -6.10 4.43 -2.94
CA TYR A 65 -4.81 4.12 -2.31
C TYR A 65 -4.84 4.34 -0.79
N LEU A 66 -5.43 5.45 -0.32
CA LEU A 66 -5.62 5.70 1.10
C LEU A 66 -6.53 4.64 1.75
N LEU A 67 -7.64 4.27 1.09
CA LEU A 67 -8.54 3.22 1.58
C LEU A 67 -7.86 1.84 1.59
N ALA A 68 -7.04 1.53 0.58
CA ALA A 68 -6.27 0.29 0.48
C ALA A 68 -5.28 0.13 1.64
N SER A 69 -4.78 1.25 2.19
CA SER A 69 -3.87 1.25 3.32
C SER A 69 -4.52 0.90 4.66
N LEU A 70 -5.84 1.06 4.81
CA LEU A 70 -6.56 0.80 6.07
C LEU A 70 -6.46 -0.67 6.52
N PRO A 71 -6.82 -1.68 5.70
CA PRO A 71 -6.74 -3.07 6.12
C PRO A 71 -5.29 -3.52 6.36
N TYR A 72 -4.32 -2.95 5.63
CA TYR A 72 -2.89 -3.21 5.85
C TYR A 72 -2.45 -2.75 7.24
N PHE A 73 -2.75 -1.51 7.60
CA PHE A 73 -2.35 -1.00 8.92
C PHE A 73 -3.08 -1.73 10.05
N TYR A 74 -4.35 -2.12 9.85
CA TYR A 74 -5.10 -2.91 10.83
C TYR A 74 -4.54 -4.33 11.00
N ALA A 75 -4.09 -4.96 9.91
CA ALA A 75 -3.37 -6.23 9.96
C ALA A 75 -2.07 -6.11 10.76
N LEU A 76 -1.31 -5.02 10.57
CA LEU A 76 -0.10 -4.68 11.34
C LEU A 76 -0.34 -4.37 12.82
N GLU A 77 -1.58 -4.11 13.23
CA GLU A 77 -1.93 -3.97 14.66
C GLU A 77 -2.21 -5.33 15.30
N LYS A 78 -2.83 -6.22 14.52
CA LYS A 78 -3.23 -7.56 14.96
C LYS A 78 -2.09 -8.57 14.98
N ASP A 79 -1.07 -8.35 14.15
CA ASP A 79 0.07 -9.23 14.00
C ASP A 79 1.35 -8.48 13.60
N ASP A 80 2.48 -9.16 13.78
CA ASP A 80 3.79 -8.57 13.55
C ASP A 80 4.07 -8.33 12.05
N ALA A 81 4.99 -7.39 11.79
CA ALA A 81 5.50 -7.11 10.45
C ALA A 81 6.06 -8.37 9.76
N SER A 82 6.61 -9.30 10.55
CA SER A 82 7.14 -10.59 10.10
C SER A 82 6.13 -11.47 9.36
N LEU A 83 4.85 -11.39 9.70
CA LEU A 83 3.79 -12.15 9.03
C LEU A 83 3.04 -11.29 7.99
N THR A 84 2.83 -10.03 8.30
CA THR A 84 2.04 -9.13 7.44
C THR A 84 2.81 -8.65 6.21
N VAL A 85 4.10 -8.33 6.33
CA VAL A 85 4.89 -7.83 5.18
C VAL A 85 5.05 -8.87 4.07
N PRO A 86 5.34 -10.17 4.36
CA PRO A 86 5.35 -11.19 3.30
C PRO A 86 4.00 -11.35 2.60
N LEU A 87 2.88 -11.24 3.33
CA LEU A 87 1.55 -11.31 2.72
C LEU A 87 1.24 -10.11 1.80
N PHE A 88 1.85 -8.95 2.07
CA PHE A 88 1.74 -7.78 1.19
C PHE A 88 2.42 -7.98 -0.16
N GLN A 89 3.34 -8.94 -0.26
CA GLN A 89 3.99 -9.31 -1.53
C GLN A 89 3.04 -10.04 -2.50
N MET A 90 1.77 -10.24 -2.13
CA MET A 90 0.73 -10.69 -3.05
C MET A 90 0.27 -9.58 -4.01
N ILE A 91 0.59 -8.30 -3.75
CA ILE A 91 0.20 -7.18 -4.62
C ILE A 91 0.59 -7.41 -6.09
N PRO A 92 1.84 -7.75 -6.45
CA PRO A 92 2.20 -7.93 -7.86
C PRO A 92 1.46 -9.10 -8.51
N VAL A 93 1.11 -10.14 -7.75
CA VAL A 93 0.29 -11.25 -8.25
C VAL A 93 -1.09 -10.75 -8.65
N PHE A 94 -1.74 -9.97 -7.79
CA PHE A 94 -3.04 -9.37 -8.11
C PHE A 94 -2.93 -8.32 -9.21
N SER A 95 -1.87 -7.51 -9.24
CA SER A 95 -1.63 -6.53 -10.32
C SER A 95 -1.52 -7.21 -11.68
N PHE A 96 -0.79 -8.32 -11.79
CA PHE A 96 -0.72 -9.07 -13.06
C PHE A 96 -2.07 -9.68 -13.44
N ALA A 97 -2.82 -10.22 -12.47
CA ALA A 97 -4.13 -10.79 -12.72
C ALA A 97 -5.14 -9.72 -13.18
N LEU A 98 -5.17 -8.57 -12.51
CA LEU A 98 -6.03 -7.44 -12.86
C LEU A 98 -5.61 -6.78 -14.18
N GLY A 99 -4.30 -6.65 -14.45
CA GLY A 99 -3.80 -6.17 -15.74
C GLY A 99 -4.26 -7.03 -16.91
N TYR A 100 -4.24 -8.35 -16.74
CA TYR A 100 -4.82 -9.27 -17.73
C TYR A 100 -6.34 -9.09 -17.88
N LEU A 101 -7.08 -8.96 -16.77
CA LEU A 101 -8.56 -8.90 -16.81
C LEU A 101 -9.11 -7.55 -17.30
N PHE A 102 -8.59 -6.43 -16.80
CA PHE A 102 -9.11 -5.09 -17.07
C PHE A 102 -8.43 -4.44 -18.29
N LEU A 103 -7.12 -4.57 -18.40
CA LEU A 103 -6.34 -3.94 -19.47
C LEU A 103 -6.12 -4.86 -20.67
N LYS A 104 -6.48 -6.16 -20.56
CA LYS A 104 -6.25 -7.19 -21.58
C LYS A 104 -4.77 -7.32 -21.95
N GLU A 105 -3.88 -7.09 -20.99
CA GLU A 105 -2.45 -7.20 -21.19
C GLU A 105 -2.04 -8.66 -21.42
N THR A 106 -1.43 -8.95 -22.56
CA THR A 106 -0.83 -10.26 -22.82
C THR A 106 0.60 -10.28 -22.30
N LEU A 107 0.82 -10.95 -21.17
CA LEU A 107 2.17 -11.09 -20.61
C LEU A 107 3.00 -12.05 -21.47
N ASN A 108 4.17 -11.58 -21.90
CA ASN A 108 5.15 -12.44 -22.54
C ASN A 108 5.78 -13.40 -21.50
N ILE A 109 6.23 -14.58 -21.92
CA ILE A 109 6.88 -15.58 -21.07
C ILE A 109 8.03 -14.97 -20.26
N THR A 110 8.82 -14.08 -20.87
CA THR A 110 9.91 -13.37 -20.17
C THR A 110 9.40 -12.47 -19.04
N GLN A 111 8.26 -11.81 -19.21
CA GLN A 111 7.65 -10.98 -18.16
C GLN A 111 7.09 -11.84 -17.02
N VAL A 112 6.50 -12.99 -17.33
CA VAL A 112 6.03 -13.94 -16.33
C VAL A 112 7.20 -14.47 -15.49
N ILE A 113 8.29 -14.90 -16.15
CA ILE A 113 9.49 -15.38 -15.45
C ILE A 113 10.11 -14.26 -14.60
N GLY A 114 10.23 -13.05 -15.13
CA GLY A 114 10.73 -11.89 -14.38
C GLY A 114 9.86 -11.57 -13.16
N GLY A 115 8.54 -11.60 -13.32
CA GLY A 115 7.58 -11.40 -12.23
C GLY A 115 7.71 -12.46 -11.14
N LEU A 116 7.85 -13.74 -11.53
CA LEU A 116 8.09 -14.85 -10.60
C LEU A 116 9.40 -14.69 -9.83
N ILE A 117 10.48 -14.28 -10.50
CA ILE A 117 11.77 -14.02 -9.84
C ILE A 117 11.61 -12.91 -8.80
N ILE A 118 10.98 -11.79 -9.15
CA ILE A 118 10.76 -10.67 -8.22
C ILE A 118 9.93 -11.13 -7.01
N LEU A 119 8.85 -11.89 -7.23
CA LEU A 119 8.00 -12.41 -6.15
C LEU A 119 8.78 -13.33 -5.22
N ILE A 120 9.51 -14.30 -5.78
CA ILE A 120 10.30 -15.25 -5.01
C ILE A 120 11.39 -14.51 -4.22
N SER A 121 12.16 -13.63 -4.86
CA SER A 121 13.21 -12.83 -4.20
C SER A 121 12.64 -11.98 -3.06
N SER A 122 11.49 -11.34 -3.27
CA SER A 122 10.84 -10.50 -2.27
C SER A 122 10.39 -11.30 -1.05
N ILE A 123 9.82 -12.49 -1.27
CA ILE A 123 9.46 -13.42 -0.20
C ILE A 123 10.71 -13.89 0.56
N PHE A 124 11.78 -14.26 -0.14
CA PHE A 124 13.04 -14.69 0.47
C PHE A 124 13.68 -13.60 1.34
N ILE A 125 13.63 -12.33 0.91
CA ILE A 125 14.16 -11.20 1.70
C ILE A 125 13.28 -10.93 2.92
N SER A 126 11.97 -11.04 2.76
CA SER A 126 11.01 -10.70 3.81
C SER A 126 10.87 -11.81 4.87
N LEU A 127 11.22 -13.06 4.56
CA LEU A 127 11.14 -14.18 5.48
C LEU A 127 12.47 -14.45 6.15
N ASN A 128 12.54 -14.19 7.45
CA ASN A 128 13.63 -14.72 8.27
C ASN A 128 13.31 -16.20 8.60
N ILE A 129 14.17 -17.15 8.20
CA ILE A 129 13.94 -18.60 8.34
C ILE A 129 13.60 -19.00 9.79
N SER A 130 14.11 -18.26 10.77
CA SER A 130 13.86 -18.45 12.21
C SER A 130 12.43 -18.09 12.66
N GLU A 131 11.71 -17.24 11.93
CA GLU A 131 10.34 -16.80 12.25
C GLU A 131 9.28 -17.73 11.66
N ILE A 132 9.57 -18.38 10.52
CA ILE A 132 8.67 -19.34 9.84
C ILE A 132 8.17 -20.42 10.79
N LYS A 133 9.05 -20.91 11.68
CA LYS A 133 8.74 -22.00 12.62
C LYS A 133 7.77 -21.61 13.74
N LYS A 134 7.53 -20.31 13.95
CA LYS A 134 6.61 -19.76 14.97
C LYS A 134 5.37 -19.10 14.37
N MET A 135 5.23 -19.05 13.04
CA MET A 135 4.09 -18.42 12.38
C MET A 135 2.79 -19.19 12.69
N LYS A 136 1.95 -18.61 13.55
CA LYS A 136 0.54 -19.00 13.67
C LYS A 136 -0.28 -18.06 12.79
N MET A 137 -0.62 -18.55 11.59
CA MET A 137 -1.39 -17.77 10.63
C MET A 137 -2.82 -17.56 11.15
N LYS A 138 -3.17 -16.29 11.42
CA LYS A 138 -4.53 -15.90 11.79
C LYS A 138 -5.31 -15.60 10.50
N TRP A 139 -6.43 -16.29 10.30
CA TRP A 139 -7.29 -16.10 9.13
C TRP A 139 -7.80 -14.67 9.00
N ASP A 140 -8.05 -13.99 10.12
CA ASP A 140 -8.46 -12.58 10.13
C ASP A 140 -7.40 -11.66 9.50
N VAL A 141 -6.12 -11.89 9.81
CA VAL A 141 -4.99 -11.10 9.31
C VAL A 141 -4.77 -11.40 7.84
N PHE A 142 -4.85 -12.68 7.46
CA PHE A 142 -4.76 -13.09 6.06
C PHE A 142 -5.82 -12.43 5.19
N GLY A 143 -7.09 -12.44 5.63
CA GLY A 143 -8.19 -11.80 4.89
C GLY A 143 -7.98 -10.29 4.70
N LEU A 144 -7.53 -9.58 5.74
CA LEU A 144 -7.21 -8.16 5.67
C LEU A 144 -6.07 -7.87 4.69
N MET A 145 -5.03 -8.69 4.70
CA MET A 145 -3.88 -8.54 3.81
C MET A 145 -4.22 -8.82 2.35
N VAL A 146 -5.03 -9.84 2.07
CA VAL A 146 -5.53 -10.13 0.71
C VAL A 146 -6.39 -8.98 0.21
N LEU A 147 -7.34 -8.50 1.03
CA LEU A 147 -8.19 -7.36 0.68
C LEU A 147 -7.35 -6.12 0.37
N SER A 148 -6.41 -5.78 1.24
CA SER A 148 -5.51 -4.65 1.01
C SER A 148 -4.72 -4.82 -0.27
N SER A 149 -4.18 -6.01 -0.52
CA SER A 149 -3.35 -6.28 -1.70
C SER A 149 -4.11 -6.13 -3.01
N VAL A 150 -5.37 -6.58 -3.04
CA VAL A 150 -6.27 -6.38 -4.19
C VAL A 150 -6.56 -4.88 -4.40
N LEU A 151 -6.84 -4.15 -3.32
CA LEU A 151 -7.11 -2.71 -3.40
C LEU A 151 -5.89 -1.89 -3.83
N PHE A 152 -4.68 -2.29 -3.43
CA PHE A 152 -3.43 -1.64 -3.89
C PHE A 152 -3.07 -1.98 -5.34
N SER A 153 -3.64 -3.05 -5.90
CA SER A 153 -3.39 -3.47 -7.27
C SER A 153 -4.36 -2.87 -8.31
N LEU A 154 -5.40 -2.17 -7.85
CA LEU A 154 -6.37 -1.40 -8.66
C LEU A 154 -5.84 0.00 -8.97
#